data_AF-A0A8A4TZP3-F1
#
_entry.id   AF-A0A8A4TZP3-F1
#
_cell.length_a   1.000
_cell.length_b   1.000
_cell.length_c   1.000
_cell.angle_alpha   90.00
_cell.angle_beta   90.00
_cell.angle_gamma   90.00
#
_symmetry.space_group_name_H-M   'P 1'
#
loop_
_entity.id
_entity.type
_entity.pdbx_description
1 polymer ?
#
loop_
_entity_poly.entity_id
_entity_poly.type
_entity_poly.pdbx_seq_one_letter_code
_entity_poly.pdbx_strand_id
1 'polypeptide(L)' 'MHLAFLGPWEIALIVALVFILFGAKKLPQLGSGLGSGIRNFKDAISGKEEPQNLESGESQPKKEEEAG' A
#
# COMPACT_ATOMS: atom_id res chain seq x y z
N MET A 1 28.78 8.22 17.70
CA MET A 1 28.46 8.48 16.27
C MET A 1 27.00 8.05 16.05
N HIS A 2 26.03 8.96 16.18
CA HIS A 2 24.57 8.71 16.04
C HIS A 2 23.95 9.42 14.82
N LEU A 3 24.78 9.85 13.86
CA LEU A 3 24.39 10.88 12.88
C LEU A 3 24.03 10.38 11.49
N ALA A 4 24.04 9.07 11.22
CA ALA A 4 23.96 8.62 9.83
C ALA A 4 22.56 8.26 9.35
N PHE A 5 21.67 7.74 10.19
CA PHE A 5 20.35 7.30 9.74
C PHE A 5 19.37 7.48 10.88
N LEU A 6 18.28 8.22 10.62
CA LEU A 6 17.04 8.09 11.39
C LEU A 6 16.81 6.59 11.54
N GLY A 7 16.90 6.10 12.77
CA GLY A 7 16.78 4.68 13.04
C GLY A 7 15.44 4.16 12.55
N PRO A 8 15.31 2.85 12.32
CA PRO A 8 14.01 2.26 12.01
C PRO A 8 12.94 2.64 13.05
N TRP A 9 13.35 2.97 14.28
CA TRP A 9 12.48 3.46 15.34
C TRP A 9 11.94 4.88 15.09
N GLU A 10 12.78 5.85 14.72
CA GLU A 10 12.32 7.20 14.36
C GLU A 10 11.44 7.18 13.10
N ILE A 11 11.79 6.37 12.09
CA ILE A 11 10.95 6.21 10.89
C ILE A 11 9.58 5.64 11.27
N ALA A 12 9.54 4.63 12.15
CA ALA A 12 8.29 4.06 12.63
C ALA A 12 7.41 5.10 13.35
N LEU A 13 8.00 5.99 14.15
CA LEU A 13 7.27 7.09 14.80
C LEU A 13 6.67 8.08 13.79
N ILE A 14 7.43 8.45 12.75
CA ILE A 14 6.94 9.35 11.69
C ILE A 14 5.79 8.68 10.92
N VAL A 15 5.96 7.41 10.54
CA VAL A 15 4.92 6.63 9.86
C VAL A 15 3.68 6.51 10.73
N ALA A 16 3.82 6.27 12.04
CA ALA A 16 2.70 6.21 12.97
C ALA A 16 1.92 7.53 13.01
N LEU A 17 2.60 8.68 13.02
CA LEU A 17 1.96 10.00 12.99
C LEU A 17 1.19 10.21 11.68
N VAL A 18 1.79 9.86 10.53
CA VAL A 18 1.12 9.90 9.22
C VAL A 18 -0.09 8.95 9.21
N PHE A 19 0.02 7.76 9.79
CA PHE A 19 -1.10 6.81 9.90
C PHE A 19 -2.24 7.36 10.74
N ILE A 20 -1.99 8.16 11.78
CA ILE A 20 -3.03 8.81 12.57
C ILE A 20 -3.75 9.90 11.76
N LEU A 21 -3.00 10.70 10.99
CA LEU A 21 -3.56 11.78 10.17
C LEU A 21 -4.35 11.27 8.96
N PHE A 22 -3.81 10.27 8.25
CA PHE A 22 -4.41 9.75 7.03
C PHE A 22 -5.30 8.52 7.27
N GLY A 23 -5.07 7.78 8.36
CA GLY A 23 -5.76 6.54 8.67
C GLY A 23 -5.16 5.32 7.95
N ALA A 24 -5.25 4.16 8.61
CA ALA A 24 -4.69 2.90 8.11
C ALA A 24 -5.27 2.42 6.76
N LYS A 25 -6.47 2.90 6.39
CA LYS A 25 -7.16 2.52 5.15
C LYS A 25 -6.74 3.37 3.95
N LYS A 26 -6.20 4.58 4.16
CA LYS A 26 -5.83 5.49 3.06
C LYS A 26 -4.47 5.18 2.44
N LEU A 27 -3.48 4.76 3.23
CA LEU A 27 -2.19 4.33 2.70
C LEU A 27 -2.28 3.19 1.67
N PRO A 28 -2.95 2.05 1.95
CA PRO A 28 -3.08 0.98 0.96
C PRO A 28 -3.91 1.40 -0.25
N GLN A 29 -4.95 2.21 -0.06
CA GLN A 29 -5.77 2.72 -1.17
C GLN A 29 -4.96 3.59 -2.15
N LEU A 30 -4.08 4.45 -1.62
CA LEU A 30 -3.15 5.26 -2.43
C LEU A 30 -2.03 4.40 -3.04
N GLY A 31 -1.51 3.44 -2.27
CA GLY A 31 -0.46 2.52 -2.70
C GLY A 31 -0.88 1.60 -3.84
N SER A 32 -2.11 1.06 -3.83
CA SER A 32 -2.62 0.23 -4.92
C SER A 32 -2.69 0.99 -6.26
N GLY A 33 -3.12 2.25 -6.23
CA GLY A 33 -3.17 3.09 -7.42
C GLY A 33 -1.78 3.47 -7.95
N LEU A 34 -0.90 3.94 -7.06
CA LEU A 34 0.49 4.28 -7.41
C LEU A 34 1.29 3.07 -7.89
N GLY A 35 1.13 1.91 -7.22
CA GLY A 35 1.81 0.67 -7.56
C GLY A 35 1.41 0.15 -8.95
N SER A 36 0.11 0.21 -9.26
CA SER A 36 -0.39 -0.14 -10.60
C SER A 36 0.16 0.81 -11.67
N GLY A 37 0.18 2.12 -11.39
CA GLY A 37 0.74 3.12 -12.31
C GLY A 37 2.24 2.94 -12.56
N ILE A 38 3.04 2.72 -11.51
CA ILE A 38 4.48 2.47 -11.61
C ILE A 38 4.75 1.17 -12.36
N ARG A 39 3.96 0.12 -12.10
CA ARG A 39 4.09 -1.16 -12.80
C ARG A 39 3.79 -0.99 -14.29
N ASN A 40 2.69 -0.32 -14.64
CA ASN A 40 2.31 -0.07 -16.02
C ASN A 40 3.35 0.80 -16.75
N PHE A 41 3.93 1.79 -16.05
CA PHE A 41 5.04 2.60 -16.57
C PHE A 41 6.28 1.76 -16.83
N LYS A 42 6.66 0.88 -15.88
CA LYS A 42 7.81 -0.03 -16.02
C LYS A 42 7.62 -1.02 -17.17
N ASP A 43 6.42 -1.54 -17.34
CA ASP A 43 6.11 -2.55 -18.36
C ASP A 43 6.14 -1.91 -19.76
N ALA A 44 5.63 -0.68 -19.90
CA ALA A 44 5.70 0.12 -21.13
C ALA A 44 7.15 0.46 -21.54
N ILE A 45 8.01 0.83 -20.60
CA ILE A 45 9.43 1.12 -20.91
C ILE A 45 10.24 -0.16 -21.18
N SER A 46 9.82 -1.31 -20.64
CA SER A 46 10.53 -2.58 -20.78
C SER A 46 10.07 -3.40 -21.99
N GLY A 47 9.06 -2.93 -22.73
CA GLY A 47 8.50 -3.63 -23.90
C GLY A 47 7.83 -4.97 -23.56
N LYS A 48 7.47 -5.19 -22.28
CA LYS A 48 6.76 -6.40 -21.85
C LYS A 48 5.27 -6.13 -21.84
N GLU A 49 4.57 -6.57 -22.90
CA GLU A 49 3.11 -6.58 -22.93
C GLU A 49 2.60 -7.81 -22.16
N GLU A 50 2.50 -7.70 -20.82
CA GLU A 50 1.85 -8.73 -20.00
C GLU A 50 0.34 -8.45 -19.92
N PRO A 51 -0.55 -9.44 -20.16
CA PRO A 51 -1.99 -9.24 -20.04
C PRO A 51 -2.36 -8.90 -18.58
N GLN A 52 -2.95 -7.72 -18.40
CA GLN A 52 -3.24 -7.15 -17.10
C GLN A 52 -4.50 -7.80 -16.50
N ASN A 53 -4.35 -8.73 -15.54
CA ASN A 53 -5.46 -9.11 -14.67
C ASN A 53 -5.53 -8.10 -13.51
N LEU A 54 -6.35 -7.06 -13.70
CA LEU A 54 -6.65 -6.05 -12.69
C LEU A 54 -7.67 -6.60 -11.68
N GLU A 55 -7.22 -7.46 -10.76
CA GLU A 55 -8.00 -7.75 -9.57
C GLU A 55 -7.49 -6.85 -8.43
N SER A 56 -8.22 -5.76 -8.19
CA SER A 56 -8.05 -4.95 -6.99
C SER A 56 -9.41 -4.71 -6.36
N GLY A 57 -9.65 -5.43 -5.25
CA GLY A 57 -10.37 -4.87 -4.13
C GLY A 57 -11.83 -5.26 -3.97
N GLU A 58 -12.13 -6.55 -3.78
CA GLU A 58 -13.29 -6.91 -2.96
C GLU A 58 -12.86 -7.01 -1.49
N SER A 59 -12.96 -5.89 -0.79
CA SER A 59 -13.15 -5.89 0.65
C SER A 59 -14.59 -6.34 0.94
N GLN A 60 -14.88 -7.64 0.91
CA GLN A 60 -16.09 -8.16 1.54
C GLN A 60 -15.84 -8.27 3.06
N PRO A 61 -16.63 -7.57 3.91
CA PRO A 61 -16.55 -7.75 5.35
C PRO A 61 -17.20 -9.09 5.68
N LYS A 62 -16.40 -10.11 6.02
CA LYS A 62 -16.92 -11.29 6.73
C LYS A 62 -17.18 -10.86 8.16
N LYS A 63 -18.43 -10.51 8.47
CA LYS A 63 -18.92 -10.33 9.84
C LYS A 63 -20.05 -11.32 10.10
N GLU A 64 -19.88 -12.05 11.19
CA GLU A 64 -20.83 -12.92 11.89
C GLU A 64 -21.38 -14.17 11.18
N GLU A 65 -20.70 -15.28 11.45
CA GLU A 65 -21.37 -16.50 11.91
C GLU A 65 -21.84 -16.24 13.35
N GLU A 66 -23.15 -16.38 13.64
CA GLU A 66 -23.66 -16.89 14.93
C GLU A 66 -25.19 -17.08 14.94
N ALA A 67 -25.59 -18.26 15.45
CA ALA A 67 -26.88 -18.67 15.99
C ALA A 67 -28.07 -18.93 15.04
N GLY A 68 -28.20 -20.21 14.66
CA GLY A 68 -29.48 -20.89 14.41
C GLY A 68 -29.45 -22.26 15.07
#